data_AF-A0A661X148-F1
#
_entry.id   AF-A0A661X148-F1
#
_cell.length_a   1.000
_cell.length_b   1.000
_cell.length_c   1.000
_cell.angle_alpha   90.00
_cell.angle_beta   90.00
_cell.angle_gamma   90.00
#
_symmetry.space_group_name_H-M   'P 1'
#
loop_
_entity.id
_entity.type
_entity.pdbx_description
1 polymer ?
#
loop_
_entity_poly.entity_id
_entity_poly.type
_entity_poly.pdbx_seq_one_letter_code
_entity_poly.pdbx_strand_id
1 'polypeptide(L)'
;MRSCWLCGSEIEDNRFCFRCGFDNIDIDRDIVIPHTFDKIEVVEEKENVKPYKDHPPGWLYSVLAAVSFMGFNLFLFFYIIIIT
;
A
#
# COMPACT_ATOMS: atom_id res chain seq x y z
N MET A 1 8.14 -23.95 6.71
CA MET A 1 8.81 -22.80 7.36
C MET A 1 9.80 -22.25 6.37
N ARG A 2 9.64 -21.00 5.91
CA ARG A 2 10.61 -20.30 5.05
C ARG A 2 11.27 -19.21 5.88
N SER A 3 12.53 -18.86 5.62
CA SER A 3 13.20 -17.75 6.29
C SER A 3 13.33 -16.55 5.35
N CYS A 4 13.27 -15.34 5.91
CA CYS A 4 13.46 -14.10 5.18
C CYS A 4 14.89 -14.01 4.66
N TRP A 5 15.07 -13.79 3.36
CA TRP A 5 16.41 -13.65 2.78
C TRP A 5 17.13 -12.39 3.28
N LEU A 6 16.38 -11.33 3.60
CA LEU A 6 16.95 -10.06 4.03
C LEU A 6 17.36 -10.04 5.51
N CYS A 7 16.54 -10.60 6.40
CA CYS A 7 16.75 -10.49 7.85
C CYS A 7 16.89 -11.82 8.58
N GLY A 8 16.74 -12.94 7.87
CA GLY A 8 16.87 -14.29 8.42
C GLY A 8 15.73 -14.71 9.36
N SER A 9 14.70 -13.88 9.57
CA SER A 9 13.59 -14.25 10.45
C SER A 9 12.72 -15.33 9.81
N GLU A 10 12.11 -16.19 10.64
CA GLU A 10 11.10 -17.14 10.17
C GLU A 10 9.88 -16.39 9.61
N ILE A 11 9.40 -16.82 8.46
CA ILE A 11 8.21 -16.32 7.78
C ILE A 11 7.17 -17.44 7.79
N GLU A 12 5.99 -17.08 8.30
CA GLU A 12 4.81 -17.94 8.36
C GLU A 12 3.90 -17.58 7.19
N ASP A 13 4.00 -18.34 6.09
CA ASP A 13 3.18 -18.34 4.85
C ASP A 13 2.60 -17.00 4.35
N ASN A 14 3.25 -15.90 4.72
CA ASN A 14 2.81 -14.55 4.49
C ASN A 14 3.74 -13.90 3.47
N ARG A 15 3.11 -13.11 2.62
CA ARG A 15 3.73 -12.35 1.54
C ARG A 15 4.87 -11.45 2.04
N PHE A 16 4.65 -10.82 3.19
CA PHE A 16 5.56 -9.84 3.77
C PHE A 16 6.23 -10.42 5.03
N CYS A 17 7.51 -10.14 5.19
CA CYS A 17 8.19 -10.44 6.45
C CYS A 17 7.68 -9.49 7.55
N PHE A 18 7.10 -10.01 8.64
CA PHE A 18 6.64 -9.19 9.77
C PHE A 18 7.73 -8.39 10.48
N ARG A 19 9.00 -8.81 10.33
CA ARG A 19 10.12 -8.19 11.05
C ARG A 19 10.79 -7.06 10.28
N CYS A 20 10.87 -7.15 8.95
CA CYS A 20 11.53 -6.14 8.11
C CYS A 20 10.63 -5.55 7.01
N GLY A 21 9.42 -6.05 6.81
CA GLY A 21 8.50 -5.61 5.76
C GLY A 21 8.86 -6.08 4.36
N PHE A 22 9.87 -6.96 4.21
CA PHE A 22 10.38 -7.39 2.91
C PHE A 22 9.37 -8.23 2.12
N ASP A 23 9.32 -7.91 0.83
CA ASP A 23 8.55 -8.51 -0.26
C ASP A 23 8.93 -9.96 -0.62
N ASN A 24 8.26 -11.04 -0.19
CA ASN A 24 8.65 -12.42 -0.54
C ASN A 24 7.96 -13.00 -1.79
N ILE A 25 7.11 -12.24 -2.51
CA ILE A 25 6.35 -12.74 -3.69
C ILE A 25 7.25 -13.15 -4.84
N ASP A 26 8.36 -12.43 -5.05
CA ASP A 26 9.10 -12.56 -6.30
C ASP A 26 10.06 -13.75 -6.33
N ILE A 27 10.05 -14.59 -5.29
CA ILE A 27 10.86 -15.82 -5.24
C ILE A 27 10.12 -17.03 -5.86
N ASP A 28 8.80 -16.95 -6.07
CA ASP A 28 7.99 -18.03 -6.68
C ASP A 28 7.84 -17.93 -8.21
N ARG A 29 8.62 -17.06 -8.88
CA ARG A 29 8.72 -17.04 -10.35
C ARG A 29 10.09 -17.57 -10.80
N ASP A 30 10.13 -18.88 -11.04
CA ASP A 30 11.05 -19.57 -11.96
C ASP A 30 12.48 -19.03 -12.05
N ILE A 31 13.20 -19.02 -10.92
CA ILE A 31 14.64 -19.15 -10.96
C ILE A 31 15.03 -20.34 -10.09
N VAL A 32 15.22 -21.49 -10.75
CA VAL A 32 16.17 -22.47 -10.25
C VAL A 32 17.52 -21.74 -10.21
N ILE A 33 17.88 -21.19 -9.06
CA ILE A 33 19.28 -20.81 -8.80
C ILE A 33 19.93 -22.10 -8.31
N PRO A 34 20.69 -22.83 -9.16
CA PRO A 34 21.50 -23.92 -8.66
C PRO A 34 22.50 -23.33 -7.65
N HIS A 35 22.63 -23.99 -6.51
CA HIS A 35 23.64 -23.70 -5.52
C HIS A 35 25.05 -23.81 -6.14
N THR A 36 25.61 -22.70 -6.61
CA THR A 36 27.05 -22.52 -6.75
C THR A 36 27.38 -21.06 -6.48
N PHE A 37 27.98 -20.83 -5.32
CA PHE A 37 28.75 -19.63 -5.04
C PHE A 37 29.81 -19.47 -6.12
N ASP A 38 29.77 -18.40 -6.90
CA ASP A 38 30.98 -17.78 -7.42
C ASP A 38 30.75 -16.30 -7.72
N LYS A 39 31.49 -15.48 -6.96
CA LYS A 39 31.90 -14.09 -7.24
C LYS A 39 30.82 -13.06 -7.57
N ILE A 40 30.52 -12.23 -6.57
CA ILE A 40 29.71 -11.00 -6.69
C ILE A 40 30.54 -9.93 -7.42
N GLU A 41 30.20 -9.63 -8.67
CA GLU A 41 30.52 -8.33 -9.27
C GLU A 41 29.36 -7.38 -8.97
N VAL A 42 29.66 -6.37 -8.14
CA VAL A 42 28.74 -5.28 -7.81
C VAL A 42 28.57 -4.42 -9.06
N VAL A 43 27.47 -4.61 -9.79
CA VAL A 43 26.97 -3.61 -10.73
C VAL A 43 25.94 -2.77 -9.97
N GLU A 44 26.35 -1.58 -9.53
CA GLU A 44 25.43 -0.57 -8.99
C GLU A 44 24.50 -0.06 -10.12
N GLU A 45 23.36 -0.73 -10.29
CA GLU A 45 22.27 -0.15 -11.08
C GLU A 45 21.44 0.76 -10.15
N LYS A 46 21.54 2.08 -10.38
CA LYS A 46 20.74 3.08 -9.66
C LYS A 46 19.28 2.96 -10.09
N GLU A 47 18.54 2.08 -9.42
CA GLU A 47 17.09 1.99 -9.63
C GLU A 47 16.40 3.20 -8.98
N ASN A 48 15.87 4.09 -9.82
CA ASN A 48 15.02 5.20 -9.42
C ASN A 48 13.62 4.67 -9.07
N VAL A 49 13.47 4.15 -7.85
CA VAL A 49 12.18 3.68 -7.35
C VAL A 49 11.35 4.89 -6.91
N LYS A 50 10.31 5.24 -7.68
CA LYS A 50 9.28 6.20 -7.21
C LYS A 50 8.45 5.54 -6.11
N PRO A 51 8.22 6.20 -4.97
CA PRO A 51 7.37 5.65 -3.92
C PRO A 51 5.91 5.62 -4.39
N TYR A 52 5.31 4.43 -4.37
CA TYR A 52 3.89 4.21 -4.60
C TYR A 52 3.08 4.92 -3.49
N LYS A 53 2.22 5.87 -3.88
CA LYS A 53 1.35 6.63 -2.98
C LYS A 53 -0.11 6.43 -3.38
N ASP A 54 -0.69 5.32 -2.98
CA ASP A 54 -2.14 5.14 -3.08
C ASP A 54 -2.77 5.36 -1.71
N HIS A 55 -2.77 6.62 -1.27
CA HIS A 55 -3.78 7.10 -0.33
C HIS A 55 -4.84 7.84 -1.15
N PRO A 56 -6.14 7.51 -1.00
CA PRO A 56 -7.19 8.27 -1.64
C PRO A 56 -7.06 9.74 -1.22
N PRO A 57 -7.19 10.69 -2.15
CA PRO A 57 -6.79 12.03 -1.88
C PRO A 57 -7.82 12.67 -0.93
N GLY A 58 -7.35 13.17 0.22
CA GLY A 58 -8.20 13.61 1.33
C GLY A 58 -9.24 14.69 0.98
N TRP A 59 -9.08 15.36 -0.16
CA TRP A 59 -10.07 16.31 -0.68
C TRP A 59 -11.41 15.66 -1.02
N LEU A 60 -11.43 14.36 -1.33
CA LEU A 60 -12.67 13.66 -1.68
C LEU A 60 -13.66 13.67 -0.50
N TYR A 61 -13.18 13.36 0.71
CA TYR A 61 -13.99 13.41 1.92
C TYR A 61 -14.44 14.84 2.27
N SER A 62 -13.58 15.83 2.04
CA SER A 62 -13.93 17.24 2.26
C SER A 62 -15.03 17.73 1.30
N VAL A 63 -14.97 17.35 0.02
CA VAL A 63 -15.99 17.69 -0.97
C VAL A 63 -17.32 17.00 -0.67
N LEU A 64 -17.29 15.71 -0.32
CA LEU A 64 -18.49 14.95 0.08
C LEU A 64 -19.17 15.54 1.33
N ALA A 65 -18.38 15.95 2.33
CA ALA A 65 -18.90 16.59 3.54
C ALA A 65 -19.54 17.96 3.25
N ALA A 66 -18.92 18.78 2.39
CA ALA A 66 -19.43 20.10 2.03
C ALA A 66 -20.78 20.01 1.27
N VAL A 67 -20.89 19.09 0.30
CA VAL A 67 -22.14 18.89 -0.46
C VAL A 67 -23.26 18.38 0.45
N SER A 68 -22.93 17.48 1.40
CA SER A 68 -23.89 16.97 2.38
C SER A 68 -24.39 18.07 3.32
N PHE A 69 -23.50 18.95 3.81
CA PHE A 69 -23.87 20.05 4.69
C PHE A 69 -24.73 21.10 3.96
N MET A 70 -24.38 21.48 2.73
CA MET A 70 -25.21 22.41 1.95
C MET A 70 -26.59 21.84 1.65
N GLY A 71 -26.67 20.56 1.27
CA GLY A 71 -27.96 19.89 1.02
C GLY A 71 -28.85 19.83 2.28
N PHE A 72 -28.26 19.51 3.44
CA PHE A 72 -29.00 19.44 4.70
C PHE A 72 -29.56 20.80 5.14
N ASN A 73 -28.78 21.89 5.00
CA ASN A 73 -29.25 23.23 5.35
C ASN A 73 -30.37 23.72 4.42
N LEU A 74 -30.27 23.45 3.11
CA LEU A 74 -31.35 23.73 2.17
C LEU A 74 -32.62 22.94 2.50
N PHE A 75 -32.49 21.65 2.80
CA PHE A 75 -33.62 20.82 3.19
C PHE A 75 -34.32 21.34 4.46
N LEU A 76 -33.56 21.70 5.49
CA LEU A 76 -34.10 22.30 6.71
C LEU A 76 -34.82 23.62 6.45
N PHE A 77 -34.27 24.47 5.59
CA PHE A 77 -34.90 25.74 5.24
C PHE A 77 -36.28 25.54 4.59
N PHE A 78 -36.37 24.67 3.59
CA PHE A 78 -37.66 24.36 2.95
C PHE A 78 -38.63 23.67 3.91
N TYR A 79 -38.14 22.77 4.77
CA TYR A 79 -38.96 22.10 5.78
C TYR A 79 -39.61 23.09 6.75
N ILE A 80 -38.87 24.10 7.21
CA ILE A 80 -39.39 25.14 8.11
C ILE A 80 -40.47 25.99 7.41
N ILE A 81 -40.25 26.37 6.14
CA ILE A 81 -41.22 27.14 5.34
C ILE A 81 -42.52 26.37 5.15
N ILE A 82 -42.46 25.05 4.97
CA ILE A 82 -43.65 24.23 4.76
C ILE A 82 -44.49 24.10 6.06
N ILE A 83 -43.83 24.17 7.23
CA ILE A 83 -44.48 23.94 8.52
C ILE A 83 -45.03 25.22 9.16
N THR A 84 -44.49 26.38 8.77
CA THR A 84 -44.92 27.71 9.27
C THR A 84 -46.09 28.25 8.46
#